data_AF-A0A6I6JBD5-F1
#
_entry.id   AF-A0A6I6JBD5-F1
#
_cell.length_a   1.000
_cell.length_b   1.000
_cell.length_c   1.000
_cell.angle_alpha   90.00
_cell.angle_beta   90.00
_cell.angle_gamma   90.00
#
_symmetry.space_group_name_H-M   'P 1'
#
loop_
_entity.id
_entity.type
_entity.pdbx_description
1 polymer ?
#
loop_
_entity_poly.entity_id
_entity_poly.type
_entity_poly.pdbx_seq_one_letter_code
_entity_poly.pdbx_strand_id
1 'polypeptide(L)'
;MPKPFHFKLERVLDYRTQLEDQAKSELARAQHAFDEQAAVVDDLLSRQAAHLASEAESRKSANDMWLWRQYKEALERDVADARYRLSELELKLHDSREKAVARSRDRKLLEKLRETQARKHHEEESAREEKENDEMATLRHQSQDF
;
A
#
# COMPACT_ATOMS: atom_id res chain seq x y z
N MET A 1 26.58 0.07 34.22
CA MET A 1 25.79 0.70 33.13
C MET A 1 24.92 -0.38 32.53
N PRO A 2 23.61 -0.15 32.39
CA PRO A 2 22.68 -1.14 31.83
C PRO A 2 23.09 -1.49 30.40
N LYS A 3 22.93 -2.75 30.00
CA LYS A 3 23.27 -3.17 28.63
C LYS A 3 22.22 -2.63 27.66
N PRO A 4 22.61 -2.08 26.50
CA PRO A 4 21.64 -1.63 25.51
C PRO A 4 20.89 -2.83 24.91
N PHE A 5 19.57 -2.71 24.76
CA PHE A 5 18.74 -3.73 24.14
C PHE A 5 19.08 -3.86 22.64
N HIS A 6 19.39 -5.08 22.21
CA HIS A 6 19.62 -5.40 20.80
C HIS A 6 18.59 -6.38 20.28
N PHE A 7 17.83 -5.97 19.26
CA PHE A 7 16.82 -6.83 18.65
C PHE A 7 17.45 -7.70 17.57
N LYS A 8 17.51 -9.02 17.81
CA LYS A 8 18.17 -9.98 16.90
C LYS A 8 17.60 -10.00 15.47
N LEU A 9 16.35 -9.54 15.28
CA LEU A 9 15.68 -9.51 13.98
C LEU A 9 15.59 -8.09 13.38
N GLU A 10 16.41 -7.15 13.83
CA GLU A 10 16.40 -5.77 13.34
C GLU A 10 16.60 -5.69 11.82
N ARG A 11 17.55 -6.46 11.26
CA ARG A 11 17.76 -6.51 9.82
C ARG A 11 16.56 -7.06 9.04
N VAL A 12 15.79 -7.97 9.65
CA VAL A 12 14.55 -8.51 9.06
C VAL A 12 13.43 -7.47 9.13
N LEU A 13 13.38 -6.67 10.21
CA LEU A 13 12.45 -5.57 10.33
C LEU A 13 12.70 -4.53 9.24
N ASP A 14 13.96 -4.10 9.05
CA ASP A 14 14.34 -3.14 8.02
C ASP A 14 13.94 -3.61 6.63
N TYR A 15 14.24 -4.88 6.31
CA TYR A 15 13.85 -5.47 5.03
C TYR A 15 12.33 -5.50 4.85
N ARG A 16 11.55 -5.85 5.88
CA ARG A 16 10.07 -5.83 5.82
C ARG A 16 9.51 -4.42 5.66
N THR A 17 10.14 -3.42 6.26
CA THR A 17 9.79 -2.01 6.05
C THR A 17 10.01 -1.61 4.59
N GLN A 18 11.17 -1.96 4.02
CA GLN A 18 11.44 -1.71 2.59
C GLN A 18 10.41 -2.40 1.68
N LEU A 19 10.02 -3.63 1.98
CA LEU A 19 8.98 -4.34 1.22
C LEU A 19 7.61 -3.67 1.33
N GLU A 20 7.24 -3.13 2.49
CA GLU A 20 6.00 -2.36 2.64
C GLU A 20 6.05 -1.07 1.83
N ASP A 21 7.16 -0.35 1.85
CA ASP A 21 7.30 0.90 1.10
C ASP A 21 7.25 0.64 -0.41
N GLN A 22 7.90 -0.43 -0.89
CA GLN A 22 7.78 -0.88 -2.28
C GLN A 22 6.33 -1.21 -2.64
N ALA A 23 5.62 -1.97 -1.79
CA ALA A 23 4.22 -2.32 -2.04
C ALA A 23 3.29 -1.09 -2.06
N LYS A 24 3.55 -0.07 -1.22
CA LYS A 24 2.83 1.21 -1.27
C LYS A 24 3.10 1.97 -2.56
N SER A 25 4.35 2.01 -3.01
CA SER A 25 4.69 2.65 -4.30
C SER A 25 4.07 1.90 -5.49
N GLU A 26 4.01 0.57 -5.45
CA GLU A 26 3.29 -0.23 -6.45
C GLU A 26 1.80 0.07 -6.46
N LEU A 27 1.16 0.12 -5.29
CA LEU A 27 -0.24 0.48 -5.15
C LEU A 27 -0.53 1.88 -5.70
N ALA A 28 0.31 2.87 -5.39
CA ALA A 28 0.15 4.23 -5.91
C ALA A 28 0.24 4.28 -7.44
N ARG A 29 1.20 3.54 -8.03
CA ARG A 29 1.33 3.43 -9.50
C ARG A 29 0.12 2.73 -10.13
N ALA A 30 -0.37 1.65 -9.52
CA ALA A 30 -1.54 0.93 -10.01
C ALA A 30 -2.80 1.80 -9.96
N GLN A 31 -2.97 2.58 -8.88
CA GLN A 31 -4.08 3.52 -8.74
C GLN A 31 -4.01 4.62 -9.80
N HIS A 32 -2.84 5.23 -10.00
CA HIS A 32 -2.66 6.25 -11.05
C HIS A 32 -3.01 5.72 -12.44
N ALA A 33 -2.50 4.53 -12.80
CA ALA A 33 -2.78 3.93 -14.10
C ALA A 33 -4.28 3.63 -14.27
N PHE A 34 -4.95 3.15 -13.22
CA PHE A 34 -6.40 2.95 -13.22
C PHE A 34 -7.15 4.26 -13.45
N ASP A 35 -6.80 5.32 -12.73
CA ASP A 35 -7.45 6.64 -12.81
C ASP A 35 -7.26 7.26 -14.22
N GLU A 36 -6.06 7.16 -14.79
CA GLU A 36 -5.77 7.59 -16.16
C GLU A 36 -6.64 6.83 -17.17
N GLN A 37 -6.72 5.50 -17.06
CA GLN A 37 -7.52 4.71 -17.98
C GLN A 37 -9.02 4.95 -17.80
N ALA A 38 -9.48 5.21 -16.57
CA ALA A 38 -10.87 5.58 -16.29
C ALA A 38 -11.23 6.91 -16.98
N ALA A 39 -10.34 7.89 -16.94
CA ALA A 39 -10.52 9.16 -17.67
C ALA A 39 -10.58 8.96 -19.19
N VAL A 40 -9.77 8.03 -19.75
CA VAL A 40 -9.85 7.67 -21.18
C VAL A 40 -11.21 7.06 -21.53
N VAL A 41 -11.73 6.16 -20.70
CA VAL A 41 -13.06 5.57 -20.92
C VAL A 41 -14.15 6.65 -20.86
N ASP A 42 -14.08 7.57 -19.92
CA ASP A 42 -15.05 8.67 -19.78
C ASP A 42 -15.04 9.63 -20.98
N ASP A 43 -13.85 10.00 -21.48
CA ASP A 43 -13.70 10.80 -22.70
C ASP A 43 -14.27 10.07 -23.93
N LEU A 44 -13.99 8.78 -24.10
CA LEU A 44 -14.55 8.00 -25.22
C LEU A 44 -16.08 7.89 -25.15
N LEU A 45 -16.64 7.70 -23.95
CA LEU A 45 -18.10 7.68 -23.75
C LEU A 45 -18.71 9.05 -24.04
N SER A 46 -18.05 10.14 -23.66
CA SER A 46 -18.48 11.50 -23.95
C SER A 46 -18.48 11.77 -25.46
N ARG A 47 -17.42 11.34 -26.17
CA ARG A 47 -17.35 11.43 -27.65
C ARG A 47 -18.43 10.59 -28.32
N GLN A 48 -18.69 9.39 -27.82
CA GLN A 48 -19.77 8.53 -28.32
C GLN A 48 -21.14 9.20 -28.12
N ALA A 49 -21.40 9.77 -26.94
CA ALA A 49 -22.65 10.47 -26.66
C ALA A 49 -22.83 11.69 -27.58
N ALA A 50 -21.78 12.48 -27.79
CA ALA A 50 -21.79 13.62 -28.71
C ALA A 50 -22.04 13.17 -30.17
N HIS A 51 -21.42 12.07 -30.60
CA HIS A 51 -21.61 11.51 -31.94
C HIS A 51 -23.04 10.98 -32.16
N LEU A 52 -23.65 10.39 -31.13
CA LEU A 52 -25.06 9.98 -31.17
C LEU A 52 -26.00 11.19 -31.21
N ALA A 53 -25.68 12.27 -30.49
CA ALA A 53 -26.47 13.49 -30.53
C ALA A 53 -26.46 14.19 -31.91
N SER A 54 -25.39 14.03 -32.69
CA SER A 54 -25.27 14.60 -34.05
C SER A 54 -25.88 13.73 -35.15
N GLU A 55 -26.58 12.63 -34.82
CA GLU A 55 -27.16 11.70 -35.80
C GLU A 55 -28.05 12.41 -36.84
N ALA A 56 -28.85 13.38 -36.43
CA ALA A 56 -29.75 14.11 -37.32
C ALA A 56 -29.00 14.84 -38.45
N GLU A 57 -27.78 15.32 -38.18
CA GLU A 57 -26.96 16.06 -39.15
C GLU A 57 -26.33 15.15 -40.20
N SER A 58 -26.19 13.85 -39.91
CA SER A 58 -25.61 12.84 -40.80
C SER A 58 -26.56 12.38 -41.92
N ARG A 59 -27.85 12.73 -41.85
CA ARG A 59 -28.88 12.28 -42.82
C ARG A 59 -28.91 13.08 -44.12
N LYS A 60 -27.91 13.94 -44.37
CA LYS A 60 -27.84 14.83 -45.54
C LYS A 60 -27.48 14.10 -46.83
N SER A 61 -26.69 13.03 -46.76
CA SER A 61 -26.36 12.18 -47.90
C SER A 61 -26.10 10.73 -47.49
N ALA A 62 -26.15 9.81 -48.46
CA ALA A 62 -25.82 8.40 -48.21
C ALA A 62 -24.36 8.22 -47.76
N ASN A 63 -23.44 9.03 -48.28
CA ASN A 63 -22.03 9.01 -47.86
C ASN A 63 -21.84 9.50 -46.42
N ASP A 64 -22.55 10.57 -46.02
CA ASP A 64 -22.50 11.09 -44.65
C ASP A 64 -23.03 10.06 -43.64
N MET A 65 -24.12 9.37 -44.00
CA MET A 65 -24.69 8.30 -43.18
C MET A 65 -23.75 7.09 -43.07
N TRP A 66 -23.04 6.74 -44.15
CA TRP A 66 -22.04 5.68 -44.12
C TRP A 66 -20.86 6.06 -43.21
N LEU A 67 -20.31 7.27 -43.36
CA LEU A 67 -19.18 7.74 -42.55
C LEU A 67 -19.56 7.82 -41.07
N TRP A 68 -20.77 8.31 -40.76
CA TRP A 68 -21.29 8.37 -39.40
C TRP A 68 -21.39 6.99 -38.76
N ARG A 69 -21.88 5.98 -39.49
CA ARG A 69 -21.95 4.59 -38.98
C ARG A 69 -20.57 4.00 -38.76
N GLN A 70 -19.64 4.20 -39.69
CA GLN A 70 -18.27 3.70 -39.54
C GLN A 70 -17.56 4.30 -38.34
N TYR A 71 -17.70 5.61 -38.11
CA TYR A 71 -17.14 6.25 -36.93
C TYR A 71 -17.81 5.78 -35.63
N LYS A 72 -19.12 5.55 -35.63
CA LYS A 72 -19.83 4.94 -34.50
C LYS A 72 -19.27 3.55 -34.16
N GLU A 73 -19.12 2.69 -35.15
CA GLU A 73 -18.56 1.34 -34.97
C GLU A 73 -17.11 1.37 -34.46
N ALA A 74 -16.31 2.34 -34.94
CA ALA A 74 -14.95 2.54 -34.43
C ALA A 74 -14.96 2.95 -32.96
N LEU A 75 -15.77 3.94 -32.58
CA LEU A 75 -15.92 4.38 -31.19
C LEU A 75 -16.41 3.24 -30.27
N GLU A 76 -17.34 2.42 -30.72
CA GLU A 76 -17.83 1.27 -29.95
C GLU A 76 -16.70 0.26 -29.67
N ARG A 77 -15.84 -0.01 -30.68
CA ARG A 77 -14.65 -0.85 -30.50
C ARG A 77 -13.64 -0.23 -29.54
N ASP A 78 -13.34 1.06 -29.70
CA ASP A 78 -12.40 1.78 -28.84
C ASP A 78 -12.86 1.79 -27.37
N VAL A 79 -14.17 1.99 -27.13
CA VAL A 79 -14.76 1.92 -25.79
C VAL A 79 -14.65 0.51 -25.22
N ALA A 80 -14.92 -0.53 -26.02
CA ALA A 80 -14.80 -1.92 -25.57
C ALA A 80 -13.35 -2.25 -25.16
N ASP A 81 -12.38 -1.88 -25.99
CA ASP A 81 -10.95 -2.10 -25.71
C ASP A 81 -10.49 -1.30 -24.49
N ALA A 82 -10.92 -0.05 -24.36
CA ALA A 82 -10.58 0.80 -23.22
C ALA A 82 -11.16 0.26 -21.92
N ARG A 83 -12.38 -0.28 -21.94
CA ARG A 83 -13.01 -0.94 -20.78
C ARG A 83 -12.33 -2.25 -20.41
N TYR A 84 -11.91 -3.04 -21.40
CA TYR A 84 -11.12 -4.24 -21.15
C TYR A 84 -9.80 -3.91 -20.45
N ARG A 85 -9.07 -2.88 -20.92
CA ARG A 85 -7.86 -2.41 -20.24
C ARG A 85 -8.13 -1.89 -18.83
N LEU A 86 -9.26 -1.21 -18.63
CA LEU A 86 -9.66 -0.72 -17.31
C LEU A 86 -9.88 -1.88 -16.32
N SER A 87 -10.53 -2.98 -16.76
CA SER A 87 -10.72 -4.15 -15.90
C SER A 87 -9.42 -4.88 -15.57
N GLU A 88 -8.47 -4.94 -16.52
CA GLU A 88 -7.12 -5.47 -16.24
C GLU A 88 -6.38 -4.62 -15.19
N LEU A 89 -6.52 -3.29 -15.26
CA LEU A 89 -5.92 -2.38 -14.28
C LEU A 89 -6.62 -2.45 -12.93
N GLU A 90 -7.95 -2.64 -12.91
CA GLU A 90 -8.70 -2.86 -11.67
C GLU A 90 -8.22 -4.12 -10.94
N LEU A 91 -8.00 -5.21 -11.67
CA LEU A 91 -7.44 -6.44 -11.10
C LEU A 91 -6.04 -6.22 -10.52
N LYS A 92 -5.17 -5.50 -11.24
CA LYS A 92 -3.82 -5.15 -10.76
C LYS A 92 -3.88 -4.26 -9.51
N LEU A 93 -4.80 -3.30 -9.48
CA LEU A 93 -5.04 -2.44 -8.33
C LEU A 93 -5.47 -3.27 -7.12
N HIS A 94 -6.40 -4.20 -7.30
CA HIS A 94 -6.83 -5.11 -6.24
C HIS A 94 -5.66 -5.93 -5.68
N ASP A 95 -4.89 -6.60 -6.54
CA ASP A 95 -3.72 -7.39 -6.14
C ASP A 95 -2.67 -6.54 -5.40
N SER A 96 -2.40 -5.31 -5.88
CA SER A 96 -1.49 -4.39 -5.18
C SER A 96 -1.99 -3.95 -3.80
N ARG A 97 -3.32 -3.79 -3.64
CA ARG A 97 -3.94 -3.47 -2.34
C ARG A 97 -3.76 -4.62 -1.36
N GLU A 98 -4.05 -5.86 -1.78
CA GLU A 98 -3.87 -7.04 -0.95
C GLU A 98 -2.41 -7.23 -0.54
N LYS A 99 -1.47 -7.06 -1.49
CA LYS A 99 -0.03 -7.10 -1.21
C LYS A 99 0.38 -6.04 -0.19
N ALA A 100 -0.04 -4.78 -0.35
CA ALA A 100 0.28 -3.72 0.59
C ALA A 100 -0.26 -4.01 2.01
N VAL A 101 -1.48 -4.55 2.12
CA VAL A 101 -2.06 -4.96 3.41
C VAL A 101 -1.25 -6.09 4.04
N ALA A 102 -0.89 -7.12 3.27
CA ALA A 102 -0.08 -8.24 3.75
C ALA A 102 1.28 -7.78 4.26
N ARG A 103 2.00 -6.93 3.49
CA ARG A 103 3.30 -6.39 3.90
C ARG A 103 3.22 -5.52 5.16
N SER A 104 2.18 -4.69 5.26
CA SER A 104 1.97 -3.87 6.46
C SER A 104 1.66 -4.73 7.70
N ARG A 105 0.92 -5.83 7.54
CA ARG A 105 0.70 -6.81 8.63
C ARG A 105 2.00 -7.49 9.05
N ASP A 106 2.82 -7.92 8.09
CA ASP A 106 4.10 -8.59 8.36
C ASP A 106 5.09 -7.70 9.11
N ARG A 107 5.19 -6.40 8.76
CA ARG A 107 6.02 -5.44 9.51
C ARG A 107 5.47 -5.25 10.92
N LYS A 108 4.17 -4.93 11.06
CA LYS A 108 3.54 -4.68 12.36
C LYS A 108 3.69 -5.84 13.34
N LEU A 109 3.64 -7.07 12.85
CA LEU A 109 3.87 -8.25 13.69
C LEU A 109 5.28 -8.25 14.29
N LEU A 110 6.29 -7.93 13.47
CA LEU A 110 7.69 -7.92 13.90
C LEU A 110 7.99 -6.72 14.83
N GLU A 111 7.35 -5.58 14.59
CA GLU A 111 7.42 -4.40 15.47
C GLU A 111 6.88 -4.71 16.86
N LYS A 112 5.69 -5.32 16.94
CA LYS A 112 5.11 -5.75 18.22
C LYS A 112 6.00 -6.74 18.96
N LEU A 113 6.68 -7.64 18.22
CA LEU A 113 7.64 -8.57 18.80
C LEU A 113 8.85 -7.82 19.39
N ARG A 114 9.39 -6.85 18.65
CA ARG A 114 10.49 -5.98 19.12
C ARG A 114 10.11 -5.22 20.38
N GLU A 115 8.95 -4.57 20.39
CA GLU A 115 8.43 -3.82 21.54
C GLU A 115 8.27 -4.72 22.76
N THR A 116 7.73 -5.93 22.58
CA THR A 116 7.54 -6.90 23.67
C THR A 116 8.89 -7.35 24.25
N GLN A 117 9.89 -7.62 23.40
CA GLN A 117 11.22 -8.00 23.85
C GLN A 117 11.96 -6.84 24.54
N ALA A 118 11.82 -5.62 24.01
CA ALA A 118 12.41 -4.43 24.60
C ALA A 118 11.84 -4.17 26.00
N ARG A 119 10.52 -4.30 26.17
CA ARG A 119 9.86 -4.18 27.48
C ARG A 119 10.39 -5.21 28.48
N LYS A 120 10.45 -6.49 28.10
CA LYS A 120 10.99 -7.55 28.97
C LYS A 120 12.43 -7.29 29.39
N HIS A 121 13.28 -6.89 28.44
CA HIS A 121 14.67 -6.56 28.74
C HIS A 121 14.77 -5.39 29.72
N HIS A 122 13.91 -4.38 29.58
CA HIS A 122 13.90 -3.25 30.52
C HIS A 122 13.46 -3.68 31.93
N GLU A 123 12.40 -4.48 32.03
CA GLU A 123 11.92 -5.04 33.29
C GLU A 123 13.00 -5.90 33.99
N GLU A 124 13.71 -6.74 33.23
CA GLU A 124 14.80 -7.58 33.74
C GLU A 124 16.00 -6.77 34.24
N GLU A 125 16.42 -5.73 33.51
CA GLU A 125 17.52 -4.86 33.95
C GLU A 125 17.13 -4.04 35.17
N SER A 126 15.90 -3.51 35.24
CA SER A 126 15.41 -2.79 36.42
C SER A 126 15.36 -3.68 37.67
N ALA A 127 14.86 -4.90 37.55
CA ALA A 127 14.85 -5.86 38.67
C ALA A 127 16.26 -6.24 39.12
N ARG A 128 17.21 -6.31 38.18
CA ARG A 128 18.63 -6.56 38.49
C ARG A 128 19.28 -5.39 39.22
N GLU A 129 19.05 -4.16 38.78
CA GLU A 129 19.54 -2.95 39.43
C GLU A 129 18.98 -2.81 40.86
N GLU A 130 17.68 -3.09 41.05
CA GLU A 130 17.05 -3.10 42.39
C GLU A 130 17.73 -4.13 43.31
N LYS A 131 17.95 -5.35 42.83
CA LYS A 131 18.63 -6.40 43.60
C LYS A 131 20.08 -6.04 43.95
N GLU A 132 20.84 -5.51 43.00
CA GLU A 132 22.23 -5.08 43.23
C GLU A 132 22.28 -3.92 44.27
N ASN A 133 21.30 -3.01 44.25
CA ASN A 133 21.20 -1.92 45.23
C ASN A 133 20.85 -2.44 46.64
N ASP A 134 19.92 -3.38 46.77
CA ASP A 134 19.56 -3.99 48.05
C ASP A 134 20.73 -4.77 48.67
N GLU A 135 21.48 -5.53 47.85
CA GLU A 135 22.69 -6.22 48.28
C GLU A 135 23.79 -5.24 48.75
N MET A 136 23.98 -4.12 48.04
CA MET A 136 24.92 -3.07 48.50
C MET A 136 24.46 -2.40 49.80
N ALA A 137 23.16 -2.14 49.96
CA ALA A 137 22.62 -1.52 51.17
C ALA A 137 22.80 -2.42 52.41
N THR A 138 22.54 -3.72 52.26
CA THR A 138 22.72 -4.71 53.34
C THR A 138 24.19 -4.89 53.73
N LEU A 139 25.11 -4.97 52.77
CA LEU A 139 26.56 -5.02 53.03
C LEU A 139 27.06 -3.77 53.77
N ARG A 140 26.58 -2.58 53.38
CA ARG A 140 26.97 -1.32 54.01
C ARG A 140 26.45 -1.20 55.45
N HIS A 141 25.24 -1.70 55.72
CA HIS A 141 24.68 -1.69 57.07
C HIS A 141 25.43 -2.66 58.00
N GLN A 142 25.76 -3.87 57.54
CA GLN A 142 26.57 -4.83 58.31
C GLN A 142 27.98 -4.31 58.65
N SER A 143 28.56 -3.44 57.83
CA SER A 143 29.88 -2.86 58.08
C SER A 143 29.90 -1.72 59.12
N GLN A 144 28.74 -1.20 59.55
CA GLN A 144 28.64 -0.15 60.57
C GLN A 144 28.42 -0.68 62.00
N ASP A 145 28.10 -1.98 62.16
CA ASP A 145 27.82 -2.61 63.46
C ASP A 145 29.07 -3.29 64.10
N PHE A 146 30.29 -2.98 63.64
CA PHE A 146 31.57 -3.45 64.22
C PHE A 146 32.40 -2.32 64.82
#